data_AF-A0A6B1FT70-F1
#
_entry.id   AF-A0A6B1FT70-F1
#
_cell.length_a   1.000
_cell.length_b   1.000
_cell.length_c   1.000
_cell.angle_alpha   90.00
_cell.angle_beta   90.00
_cell.angle_gamma   90.00
#
_symmetry.space_group_name_H-M   'P 1'
#
loop_
_entity.id
_entity.type
_entity.pdbx_description
1 polymer ?
#
loop_
_entity_poly.entity_id
_entity_poly.type
_entity_poly.pdbx_seq_one_letter_code
_entity_poly.pdbx_strand_id
1 'polypeptide(L)'
;MILALLTGASASGAEGQDTRGRGRLSEGDVTRMLSSSNWRDRDEALRRLPRTSARCAGSALRTALIEAAWAEVRNQAPREGFVDDQHEPGAYIMHYLWAAYDTRDPRTISLMLETGHVSPDALADMGLEALPPVLRAAADLDRDSYTEGADGFVHALLFMLVDGTPGPTEREAIASVLRKRLDGRQSYVALTVTMEAALVHGDPGLRRAVERIAADSSSAAQRLDEELLVPGDLDMVAFTQAYASELLAGEGGIARWRKSDPGCTVGGGEG
;
A
#
# COMPACT_ATOMS: atom_id res chain seq x y z
N MET A 1 64.00 -55.06 -22.50
CA MET A 1 65.00 -54.10 -23.04
C MET A 1 64.35 -52.73 -23.06
N ILE A 2 64.99 -51.78 -22.36
CA ILE A 2 64.79 -50.32 -22.35
C ILE A 2 63.58 -49.73 -21.59
N LEU A 3 63.98 -49.02 -20.55
CA LEU A 3 63.37 -48.02 -19.67
C LEU A 3 63.18 -46.69 -20.43
N ALA A 4 62.10 -45.94 -20.18
CA ALA A 4 62.13 -44.47 -20.25
C ALA A 4 60.96 -43.84 -19.47
N LEU A 5 61.31 -43.23 -18.33
CA LEU A 5 60.56 -42.19 -17.62
C LEU A 5 60.52 -40.90 -18.44
N LEU A 6 59.50 -40.05 -18.25
CA LEU A 6 59.63 -38.61 -17.93
C LEU A 6 58.26 -37.90 -17.77
N THR A 7 57.99 -37.51 -16.53
CA THR A 7 57.52 -36.20 -16.04
C THR A 7 56.43 -35.40 -16.80
N GLY A 8 55.30 -35.21 -16.11
CA GLY A 8 54.99 -33.93 -15.44
C GLY A 8 54.35 -32.82 -16.27
N ALA A 9 53.06 -32.58 -16.01
CA ALA A 9 52.49 -31.24 -15.86
C ALA A 9 51.12 -31.35 -15.20
N SER A 10 51.04 -30.94 -13.93
CA SER A 10 49.79 -30.65 -13.24
C SER A 10 49.09 -29.49 -13.96
N ALA A 11 48.10 -29.81 -14.78
CA ALA A 11 47.13 -28.82 -15.19
C ALA A 11 46.20 -28.58 -14.01
N SER A 12 46.56 -27.60 -13.18
CA SER A 12 45.61 -26.86 -12.36
C SER A 12 44.55 -26.30 -13.31
N GLY A 13 43.47 -27.06 -13.50
CA GLY A 13 42.25 -26.59 -14.12
C GLY A 13 41.72 -25.48 -13.23
N ALA A 14 42.10 -24.26 -13.57
CA ALA A 14 41.58 -23.05 -12.99
C ALA A 14 40.07 -23.18 -12.94
N GLU A 15 39.55 -23.16 -11.71
CA GLU A 15 38.20 -22.75 -11.42
C GLU A 15 37.91 -21.54 -12.31
N GLY A 16 37.08 -21.76 -13.33
CA GLY A 16 36.37 -20.69 -13.98
C GLY A 16 35.49 -20.07 -12.92
N GLN A 17 36.06 -19.15 -12.14
CA GLN A 17 35.32 -18.19 -11.36
C GLN A 17 34.44 -17.45 -12.36
N ASP A 18 33.21 -17.91 -12.42
CA ASP A 18 32.07 -17.27 -13.05
C ASP A 18 31.90 -15.89 -12.40
N THR A 19 32.67 -14.94 -12.91
CA THR A 19 32.72 -13.54 -12.49
C THR A 19 31.50 -12.75 -12.98
N ARG A 20 30.43 -13.45 -13.40
CA ARG A 20 29.12 -12.87 -13.73
C ARG A 20 28.13 -12.91 -12.56
N GLY A 21 28.49 -13.48 -11.41
CA GLY A 21 27.71 -13.39 -10.17
C GLY A 21 28.18 -12.26 -9.26
N ARG A 22 27.87 -10.99 -9.55
CA ARG A 22 27.81 -10.00 -8.45
C ARG A 22 26.70 -10.48 -7.51
N GLY A 23 27.10 -11.08 -6.40
CA GLY A 23 26.28 -11.91 -5.52
C GLY A 23 24.89 -11.35 -5.25
N ARG A 24 23.87 -12.03 -5.77
CA ARG A 24 22.51 -11.88 -5.26
C ARG A 24 22.51 -12.47 -3.85
N LEU A 25 22.14 -11.66 -2.86
CA LEU A 25 21.89 -12.13 -1.51
C LEU A 25 20.79 -13.20 -1.57
N SER A 26 20.98 -14.29 -0.83
CA SER A 26 19.90 -15.26 -0.64
C SER A 26 18.78 -14.65 0.21
N GLU A 27 17.57 -15.20 0.14
CA GLU A 27 16.47 -14.79 1.02
C GLU A 27 16.86 -14.91 2.51
N GLY A 28 17.64 -15.93 2.87
CA GLY A 28 18.18 -16.10 4.22
C GLY A 28 19.16 -14.99 4.63
N ASP A 29 19.98 -14.49 3.69
CA ASP A 29 20.88 -13.37 3.96
C ASP A 29 20.10 -12.07 4.17
N VAL A 30 19.12 -11.78 3.31
CA VAL A 30 18.25 -10.60 3.45
C VAL A 30 17.48 -10.65 4.77
N THR A 31 16.90 -11.80 5.12
CA THR A 31 16.17 -12.00 6.39
C THR A 31 17.06 -11.72 7.60
N ARG A 32 18.31 -12.23 7.59
CA ARG A 32 19.29 -12.01 8.66
C ARG A 32 19.67 -10.54 8.78
N MET A 33 19.90 -9.86 7.66
CA MET A 33 20.24 -8.45 7.63
C MET A 33 19.08 -7.56 8.12
N LEU A 34 17.84 -7.86 7.72
CA LEU A 34 16.64 -7.16 8.23
C LEU A 34 16.44 -7.34 9.73
N SER A 35 16.88 -8.47 10.29
CA SER A 35 16.81 -8.77 11.72
C SER A 35 17.98 -8.16 12.52
N SER A 36 18.93 -7.47 11.85
CA SER A 36 20.06 -6.81 12.51
C SER A 36 19.60 -5.57 13.28
N SER A 37 20.23 -5.29 14.42
CA SER A 37 20.05 -4.02 15.15
C SER A 37 20.71 -2.84 14.43
N ASN A 38 21.65 -3.10 13.53
CA ASN A 38 22.33 -2.09 12.72
C ASN A 38 21.43 -1.61 11.58
N TRP A 39 21.04 -0.33 11.60
CA TRP A 39 20.17 0.26 10.59
C TRP A 39 20.76 0.21 9.18
N ARG A 40 22.09 0.24 9.03
CA ARG A 40 22.75 0.14 7.71
C ARG A 40 22.55 -1.23 7.06
N ASP A 41 22.54 -2.29 7.85
CA ASP A 41 22.31 -3.64 7.35
C ASP A 41 20.86 -3.79 6.89
N ARG A 42 19.91 -3.26 7.66
CA ARG A 42 18.48 -3.29 7.29
C ARG A 42 18.20 -2.48 6.03
N ASP A 43 18.80 -1.29 5.90
CA ASP A 43 18.67 -0.45 4.71
C ASP A 43 19.27 -1.11 3.46
N GLU A 44 20.46 -1.72 3.59
CA GLU A 44 21.04 -2.51 2.50
C GLU A 44 20.14 -3.69 2.13
N ALA A 45 19.56 -4.38 3.12
CA ALA A 45 18.65 -5.50 2.88
C ALA A 45 17.40 -5.06 2.10
N LEU A 46 16.79 -3.93 2.46
CA LEU A 46 15.66 -3.36 1.72
C LEU A 46 16.04 -2.94 0.30
N ARG A 47 17.17 -2.25 0.10
CA ARG A 47 17.64 -1.84 -1.24
C ARG A 47 17.93 -3.02 -2.14
N ARG A 48 18.27 -4.17 -1.56
CA ARG A 48 18.54 -5.43 -2.29
C ARG A 48 17.30 -6.28 -2.51
N LEU A 49 16.18 -5.98 -1.84
CA LEU A 49 14.90 -6.65 -2.01
C LEU A 49 14.34 -6.33 -3.41
N PRO A 50 14.15 -7.32 -4.30
CA PRO A 50 13.36 -7.09 -5.51
C PRO A 50 11.95 -6.61 -5.13
N ARG A 51 11.43 -5.56 -5.78
CA ARG A 51 10.05 -5.09 -5.53
C ARG A 51 8.99 -6.19 -5.70
N THR A 52 9.23 -7.16 -6.58
CA THR A 52 8.37 -8.34 -6.78
C THR A 52 8.56 -9.45 -5.74
N SER A 53 9.62 -9.40 -4.92
CA SER A 53 9.91 -10.50 -3.98
C SER A 53 9.18 -10.41 -2.66
N ALA A 54 8.72 -9.23 -2.20
CA ALA A 54 8.02 -9.13 -0.91
C ALA A 54 6.72 -9.95 -0.91
N ARG A 55 5.91 -9.83 -1.98
CA ARG A 55 4.67 -10.60 -2.16
C ARG A 55 4.92 -12.10 -2.24
N CYS A 56 6.01 -12.51 -2.89
CA CYS A 56 6.35 -13.93 -3.07
C CYS A 56 7.36 -14.46 -2.04
N ALA A 57 7.69 -13.67 -1.02
CA ALA A 57 8.66 -14.03 0.02
C ALA A 57 8.15 -15.18 0.88
N GLY A 58 9.07 -16.02 1.36
CA GLY A 58 8.80 -17.00 2.40
C GLY A 58 8.40 -16.35 3.72
N SER A 59 7.79 -17.14 4.61
CA SER A 59 7.23 -16.65 5.89
C SER A 59 8.28 -15.97 6.79
N ALA A 60 9.53 -16.42 6.74
CA ALA A 60 10.62 -15.85 7.52
C ALA A 60 10.96 -14.42 7.05
N LEU A 61 11.14 -14.21 5.74
CA LEU A 61 11.42 -12.89 5.19
C LEU A 61 10.24 -11.93 5.38
N ARG A 62 8.99 -12.40 5.19
CA ARG A 62 7.80 -11.59 5.48
C ARG A 62 7.80 -11.12 6.93
N THR A 63 8.03 -12.04 7.87
CA THR A 63 8.10 -11.69 9.31
C THR A 63 9.20 -10.67 9.57
N ALA A 64 10.40 -10.85 9.02
CA ALA A 64 11.50 -9.91 9.20
C ALA A 64 11.21 -8.52 8.62
N LEU A 65 10.52 -8.42 7.48
CA LEU A 65 10.09 -7.13 6.91
C LEU A 65 9.10 -6.41 7.84
N ILE A 66 8.14 -7.13 8.40
CA ILE A 66 7.13 -6.58 9.32
C ILE A 66 7.77 -6.10 10.62
N GLU A 67 8.67 -6.91 11.20
CA GLU A 67 9.39 -6.54 12.42
C GLU A 67 10.35 -5.36 12.19
N ALA A 68 11.03 -5.33 11.04
CA ALA A 68 11.88 -4.20 10.67
C ALA A 68 11.06 -2.91 10.54
N ALA A 69 9.86 -2.98 9.94
CA ALA A 69 8.97 -1.83 9.87
C ALA A 69 8.50 -1.36 11.25
N TRP A 70 8.14 -2.27 12.17
CA TRP A 70 7.83 -1.93 13.56
C TRP A 70 9.01 -1.29 14.30
N ALA A 71 10.23 -1.76 14.05
CA ALA A 71 11.44 -1.20 14.66
C ALA A 71 11.64 0.27 14.24
N GLU A 72 11.36 0.63 12.98
CA GLU A 72 11.44 2.01 12.52
C GLU A 72 10.28 2.86 13.10
N VAL A 73 9.03 2.36 13.13
CA VAL A 73 7.88 3.06 13.75
C VAL A 73 8.14 3.40 15.21
N ARG A 74 8.73 2.46 15.96
CA ARG A 74 9.03 2.63 17.38
C ARG A 74 10.37 3.33 17.64
N ASN A 75 11.06 3.76 16.59
CA ASN A 75 12.40 4.36 16.65
C ASN A 75 13.41 3.52 17.47
N GLN A 76 13.34 2.19 17.35
CA GLN A 76 14.16 1.24 18.13
C GLN A 76 15.60 1.10 17.62
N ALA A 77 15.93 1.78 16.53
CA ALA A 77 17.26 1.78 15.94
C ALA A 77 17.58 3.18 15.38
N PRO A 78 17.87 4.15 16.26
CA PRO A 78 18.12 5.53 15.87
C PRO A 78 19.31 5.58 14.90
N ARG A 79 19.15 6.39 13.85
CA ARG A 79 20.17 6.56 12.81
C ARG A 79 21.21 7.59 13.23
N GLU A 80 22.03 7.23 14.22
CA GLU A 80 23.08 8.12 14.72
C GLU A 80 24.03 8.57 13.58
N GLY A 81 24.22 9.88 13.45
CA GLY A 81 25.05 10.50 12.41
C GLY A 81 24.46 10.51 11.01
N PHE A 82 23.19 10.10 10.84
CA PHE A 82 22.46 10.26 9.59
C PHE A 82 21.78 11.63 9.58
N VAL A 83 22.23 12.52 8.70
CA VAL A 83 21.53 13.76 8.37
C VAL A 83 20.75 13.44 7.09
N ASP A 84 19.43 13.54 7.14
CA ASP A 84 18.61 13.46 5.94
C ASP A 84 18.50 14.86 5.35
N ASP A 85 19.52 15.24 4.59
CA ASP A 85 19.60 16.53 3.91
C ASP A 85 18.78 16.56 2.59
N GLN A 86 18.13 15.45 2.23
CA GLN A 86 17.37 15.32 0.98
C GLN A 86 15.92 14.83 1.13
N HIS A 87 15.50 14.32 2.28
CA HIS A 87 14.12 13.90 2.51
C HIS A 87 13.59 14.38 3.86
N GLU A 88 12.28 14.63 3.92
CA GLU A 88 11.59 14.86 5.18
C GLU A 88 11.78 13.65 6.11
N PRO A 89 11.93 13.86 7.44
CA PRO A 89 12.15 12.80 8.43
C PRO A 89 11.18 11.59 8.41
N GLY A 90 10.11 11.62 7.60
CA GLY A 90 9.17 10.51 7.37
C GLY A 90 9.37 9.71 6.07
N ALA A 91 10.18 10.16 5.11
CA ALA A 91 10.28 9.46 3.82
C ALA A 91 10.95 8.06 3.94
N TYR A 92 11.86 7.90 4.91
CA TYR A 92 12.57 6.63 5.09
C TYR A 92 11.74 5.52 5.71
N ILE A 93 10.88 5.85 6.69
CA ILE A 93 9.99 4.86 7.29
C ILE A 93 9.05 4.29 6.23
N MET A 94 8.65 5.09 5.25
CA MET A 94 7.80 4.65 4.14
C MET A 94 8.40 3.48 3.36
N HIS A 95 9.72 3.43 3.14
CA HIS A 95 10.33 2.28 2.45
C HIS A 95 10.12 0.95 3.19
N TYR A 96 10.15 0.97 4.52
CA TYR A 96 9.88 -0.20 5.34
C TYR A 96 8.39 -0.54 5.34
N LEU A 97 7.52 0.47 5.47
CA LEU A 97 6.08 0.28 5.45
C LEU A 97 5.61 -0.32 4.12
N TRP A 98 6.01 0.26 2.98
CA TRP A 98 5.67 -0.28 1.65
C TRP A 98 6.18 -1.71 1.46
N ALA A 99 7.42 -2.01 1.86
CA ALA A 99 7.96 -3.35 1.75
C ALA A 99 7.21 -4.36 2.63
N ALA A 100 6.78 -3.97 3.82
CA ALA A 100 5.93 -4.80 4.67
C ALA A 100 4.54 -5.00 4.03
N TYR A 101 3.91 -3.94 3.53
CA TYR A 101 2.56 -3.97 2.94
C TYR A 101 2.49 -4.84 1.68
N ASP A 102 3.55 -4.81 0.87
CA ASP A 102 3.69 -5.65 -0.32
C ASP A 102 3.73 -7.16 -0.01
N THR A 103 4.01 -7.56 1.23
CA THR A 103 3.93 -8.98 1.63
C THR A 103 2.50 -9.54 1.62
N ARG A 104 1.48 -8.66 1.65
CA ARG A 104 0.05 -9.01 1.80
C ARG A 104 -0.21 -9.92 3.00
N ASP A 105 0.63 -9.86 4.03
CA ASP A 105 0.48 -10.63 5.26
C ASP A 105 -0.50 -9.91 6.20
N PRO A 106 -1.55 -10.58 6.72
CA PRO A 106 -2.53 -9.92 7.58
C PRO A 106 -1.94 -9.26 8.84
N ARG A 107 -0.76 -9.68 9.29
CA ARG A 107 -0.05 -9.03 10.41
C ARG A 107 0.30 -7.56 10.12
N THR A 108 0.32 -7.12 8.87
CA THR A 108 0.54 -5.71 8.53
C THR A 108 -0.68 -4.83 8.69
N ILE A 109 -1.88 -5.40 8.89
CA ILE A 109 -3.11 -4.61 9.10
C ILE A 109 -2.93 -3.68 10.30
N SER A 110 -2.43 -4.20 11.43
CA SER A 110 -2.19 -3.38 12.63
C SER A 110 -1.16 -2.27 12.38
N LEU A 111 -0.12 -2.57 11.59
CA LEU A 111 0.91 -1.60 11.21
C LEU A 111 0.34 -0.46 10.36
N MET A 112 -0.51 -0.78 9.37
CA MET A 112 -1.21 0.22 8.55
C MET A 112 -2.15 1.10 9.36
N LEU A 113 -2.86 0.52 10.35
CA LEU A 113 -3.80 1.25 11.20
C LEU A 113 -3.10 2.19 12.17
N GLU A 114 -1.98 1.75 12.75
CA GLU A 114 -1.23 2.49 13.78
C GLU A 114 -0.43 3.63 13.16
N THR A 115 0.21 3.39 12.00
CA THR A 115 0.99 4.42 11.31
C THR A 115 0.13 5.40 10.53
N GLY A 116 -1.09 5.01 10.16
CA GLY A 116 -1.90 5.78 9.23
C GLY A 116 -1.32 5.81 7.81
N HIS A 117 -0.22 5.13 7.50
CA HIS A 117 0.22 4.95 6.13
C HIS A 117 -0.36 3.64 5.62
N VAL A 118 -1.15 3.71 4.55
CA VAL A 118 -1.92 2.58 4.07
C VAL A 118 -1.62 2.31 2.61
N SER A 119 -1.58 1.03 2.25
CA SER A 119 -1.64 0.55 0.88
C SER A 119 -3.08 0.06 0.66
N PRO A 120 -3.97 0.87 0.05
CA PRO A 120 -5.38 0.51 -0.05
C PRO A 120 -5.59 -0.79 -0.83
N ASP A 121 -4.76 -1.02 -1.83
CA ASP A 121 -4.74 -2.23 -2.64
C ASP A 121 -4.27 -3.45 -1.84
N ALA A 122 -3.27 -3.31 -0.96
CA ALA A 122 -2.86 -4.38 -0.06
C ALA A 122 -3.95 -4.76 0.95
N LEU A 123 -4.63 -3.77 1.53
CA LEU A 123 -5.78 -4.02 2.40
C LEU A 123 -6.90 -4.76 1.67
N ALA A 124 -7.21 -4.34 0.43
CA ALA A 124 -8.23 -5.00 -0.37
C ALA A 124 -7.85 -6.44 -0.74
N ASP A 125 -6.57 -6.71 -1.03
CA ASP A 125 -6.08 -8.05 -1.33
C ASP A 125 -6.11 -9.01 -0.12
N MET A 126 -6.02 -8.48 1.10
CA MET A 126 -6.22 -9.26 2.33
C MET A 126 -7.69 -9.64 2.55
N GLY A 127 -8.62 -9.07 1.78
CA GLY A 127 -10.02 -9.45 1.75
C GLY A 127 -10.75 -9.25 3.08
N LEU A 128 -11.54 -10.25 3.48
CA LEU A 128 -12.45 -10.17 4.63
C LEU A 128 -11.74 -10.01 5.97
N GLU A 129 -10.47 -10.40 6.09
CA GLU A 129 -9.70 -10.23 7.33
C GLU A 129 -9.39 -8.76 7.61
N ALA A 130 -9.14 -7.97 6.55
CA ALA A 130 -8.92 -6.54 6.66
C ALA A 130 -10.22 -5.72 6.79
N LEU A 131 -11.36 -6.29 6.39
CA LEU A 131 -12.61 -5.52 6.31
C LEU A 131 -13.05 -4.92 7.66
N PRO A 132 -13.15 -5.65 8.78
CA PRO A 132 -13.57 -5.06 10.05
C PRO A 132 -12.70 -3.89 10.53
N PRO A 133 -11.34 -3.97 10.54
CA PRO A 133 -10.52 -2.81 10.87
C PRO A 133 -10.64 -1.66 9.87
N VAL A 134 -10.72 -1.95 8.57
CA VAL A 134 -10.90 -0.93 7.53
C VAL A 134 -12.22 -0.19 7.71
N LEU A 135 -13.32 -0.89 7.99
CA LEU A 135 -14.63 -0.26 8.26
C LEU A 135 -14.57 0.69 9.46
N ARG A 136 -13.90 0.28 10.55
CA ARG A 136 -13.74 1.14 11.74
C ARG A 136 -12.93 2.39 11.40
N ALA A 137 -11.81 2.23 10.70
CA ALA A 137 -10.93 3.34 10.35
C ALA A 137 -11.57 4.28 9.32
N ALA A 138 -12.27 3.76 8.32
CA ALA A 138 -12.98 4.56 7.31
C ALA A 138 -14.20 5.29 7.88
N ALA A 139 -14.79 4.79 8.97
CA ALA A 139 -15.90 5.45 9.65
C ALA A 139 -15.46 6.57 10.60
N ASP A 140 -14.17 6.66 10.91
CA ASP A 140 -13.62 7.70 11.79
C ASP A 140 -13.43 8.99 11.00
N LEU A 141 -14.31 9.97 11.24
CA LEU A 141 -14.27 11.28 10.58
C LEU A 141 -13.34 12.27 11.29
N ASP A 142 -12.97 11.97 12.54
CA ASP A 142 -12.17 12.85 13.39
C ASP A 142 -10.66 12.55 13.25
N ARG A 143 -10.31 11.43 12.60
CA ARG A 143 -8.93 11.11 12.24
C ARG A 143 -8.44 12.14 11.22
N ASP A 144 -7.36 12.85 11.57
CA ASP A 144 -6.76 13.94 10.79
C ASP A 144 -6.89 13.70 9.28
N SER A 145 -7.75 14.49 8.66
CA SER A 145 -8.17 14.38 7.25
C SER A 145 -7.01 14.60 6.27
N TYR A 146 -5.87 15.10 6.76
CA TYR A 146 -4.60 15.26 6.05
C TYR A 146 -3.70 14.03 6.04
N THR A 147 -3.92 13.06 6.94
CA THR A 147 -3.08 11.86 6.97
C THR A 147 -3.55 10.91 5.87
N GLU A 148 -2.61 10.42 5.05
CA GLU A 148 -2.84 9.47 3.94
C GLU A 148 -3.74 8.27 4.32
N GLY A 149 -3.81 7.96 5.61
CA GLY A 149 -4.59 6.88 6.19
C GLY A 149 -6.08 7.02 6.00
N ALA A 150 -6.67 8.15 6.37
CA ALA A 150 -8.14 8.30 6.36
C ALA A 150 -8.71 8.13 4.94
N ASP A 151 -8.03 8.72 3.95
CA ASP A 151 -8.39 8.60 2.53
C ASP A 151 -8.16 7.18 2.02
N GLY A 152 -7.05 6.56 2.40
CA GLY A 152 -6.68 5.24 1.92
C GLY A 152 -7.55 4.10 2.47
N PHE A 153 -8.18 4.24 3.64
CA PHE A 153 -9.18 3.26 4.10
C PHE A 153 -10.46 3.28 3.25
N VAL A 154 -10.90 4.45 2.78
CA VAL A 154 -12.05 4.53 1.86
C VAL A 154 -11.67 3.96 0.49
N HIS A 155 -10.45 4.22 0.01
CA HIS A 155 -9.94 3.57 -1.21
C HIS A 155 -9.92 2.04 -1.07
N ALA A 156 -9.55 1.51 0.10
CA ALA A 156 -9.56 0.07 0.33
C ALA A 156 -10.98 -0.49 0.22
N LEU A 157 -11.99 0.20 0.76
CA LEU A 157 -13.40 -0.19 0.58
C LEU A 157 -13.83 -0.15 -0.89
N LEU A 158 -13.42 0.87 -1.64
CA LEU A 158 -13.67 0.95 -3.09
C LEU A 158 -13.08 -0.26 -3.81
N PHE A 159 -11.81 -0.59 -3.58
CA PHE A 159 -11.17 -1.76 -4.18
C PHE A 159 -11.82 -3.08 -3.77
N MET A 160 -12.25 -3.22 -2.51
CA MET A 160 -13.00 -4.40 -2.07
C MET A 160 -14.36 -4.53 -2.79
N LEU A 161 -15.02 -3.43 -3.13
CA LEU A 161 -16.26 -3.42 -3.92
C LEU A 161 -16.05 -3.69 -5.41
N VAL A 162 -14.91 -3.26 -5.98
CA VAL A 162 -14.58 -3.44 -7.41
C VAL A 162 -14.03 -4.84 -7.69
N ASP A 163 -13.08 -5.30 -6.88
CA ASP A 163 -12.35 -6.56 -7.10
C ASP A 163 -12.98 -7.75 -6.37
N GLY A 164 -13.70 -7.48 -5.27
CA GLY A 164 -14.33 -8.49 -4.44
C GLY A 164 -15.83 -8.61 -4.72
N THR A 165 -16.40 -9.76 -4.39
CA THR A 165 -17.84 -9.91 -4.17
C THR A 165 -18.08 -10.00 -2.66
N PRO A 166 -18.00 -8.89 -1.90
CA PRO A 166 -18.42 -8.89 -0.51
C PRO A 166 -19.85 -9.44 -0.42
N GLY A 167 -20.09 -10.27 0.60
CA GLY A 167 -21.41 -10.82 0.84
C GLY A 167 -22.44 -9.73 1.20
N PRO A 168 -23.73 -10.09 1.28
CA PRO A 168 -24.78 -9.13 1.60
C PRO A 168 -24.52 -8.36 2.90
N THR A 169 -24.05 -9.05 3.95
CA THR A 169 -23.74 -8.45 5.25
C THR A 169 -22.57 -7.48 5.18
N GLU A 170 -21.49 -7.85 4.49
CA GLU A 170 -20.34 -6.96 4.29
C GLU A 170 -20.71 -5.72 3.49
N ARG A 171 -21.52 -5.89 2.43
CA ARG A 171 -22.02 -4.76 1.62
C ARG A 171 -22.88 -3.82 2.46
N GLU A 172 -23.76 -4.32 3.30
CA GLU A 172 -24.55 -3.48 4.21
C GLU A 172 -23.66 -2.68 5.19
N ALA A 173 -22.63 -3.32 5.74
CA ALA A 173 -21.66 -2.65 6.59
C ALA A 173 -20.89 -1.54 5.85
N ILE A 174 -20.45 -1.82 4.62
CA ILE A 174 -19.80 -0.82 3.75
C ILE A 174 -20.77 0.33 3.45
N ALA A 175 -22.02 0.03 3.08
CA ALA A 175 -23.03 1.06 2.81
C ALA A 175 -23.28 1.97 4.02
N SER A 176 -23.25 1.41 5.23
CA SER A 176 -23.38 2.20 6.46
C SER A 176 -22.22 3.19 6.62
N VAL A 177 -20.98 2.75 6.37
CA VAL A 177 -19.79 3.63 6.43
C VAL A 177 -19.85 4.71 5.35
N LEU A 178 -20.16 4.34 4.11
CA LEU A 178 -20.28 5.28 3.00
C LEU A 178 -21.36 6.33 3.24
N ARG A 179 -22.50 5.95 3.83
CA ARG A 179 -23.56 6.90 4.21
C ARG A 179 -23.05 7.89 5.25
N LYS A 180 -22.41 7.39 6.32
CA LYS A 180 -21.81 8.24 7.36
C LYS A 180 -20.81 9.23 6.74
N ARG A 181 -19.98 8.77 5.80
CA ARG A 181 -19.02 9.63 5.09
C ARG A 181 -19.72 10.67 4.22
N LEU A 182 -20.69 10.29 3.37
CA LEU A 182 -21.40 11.25 2.50
C LEU A 182 -22.23 12.30 3.25
N ASP A 183 -22.58 12.03 4.51
CA ASP A 183 -23.28 12.98 5.38
C ASP A 183 -22.31 13.80 6.27
N GLY A 184 -21.04 13.43 6.34
CA GLY A 184 -20.02 14.05 7.19
C GLY A 184 -19.06 14.97 6.44
N ARG A 185 -18.29 15.75 7.22
CA ARG A 185 -17.17 16.55 6.72
C ARG A 185 -15.94 15.66 6.52
N GLN A 186 -15.20 15.88 5.44
CA GLN A 186 -13.97 15.15 5.12
C GLN A 186 -13.12 15.91 4.09
N SER A 187 -11.94 15.38 3.79
CA SER A 187 -11.11 15.89 2.71
C SER A 187 -11.78 15.77 1.34
N TYR A 188 -11.42 16.65 0.40
CA TYR A 188 -11.88 16.52 -0.97
C TYR A 188 -11.53 15.13 -1.56
N VAL A 189 -10.33 14.63 -1.27
CA VAL A 189 -9.86 13.31 -1.72
C VAL A 189 -10.73 12.20 -1.12
N ALA A 190 -10.97 12.19 0.19
CA ALA A 190 -11.90 11.24 0.81
C ALA A 190 -13.31 11.31 0.20
N LEU A 191 -13.82 12.52 -0.05
CA LEU A 191 -15.18 12.71 -0.56
C LEU A 191 -15.32 12.15 -1.97
N THR A 192 -14.36 12.43 -2.87
CA THR A 192 -14.38 11.89 -4.24
C THR A 192 -14.40 10.36 -4.25
N VAL A 193 -13.54 9.73 -3.46
CA VAL A 193 -13.44 8.28 -3.37
C VAL A 193 -14.68 7.68 -2.72
N THR A 194 -15.25 8.36 -1.73
CA THR A 194 -16.52 7.95 -1.12
C THR A 194 -17.66 7.99 -2.15
N MET A 195 -17.73 9.01 -3.00
CA MET A 195 -18.72 9.09 -4.08
C MET A 195 -18.53 7.97 -5.11
N GLU A 196 -17.30 7.67 -5.50
CA GLU A 196 -17.00 6.53 -6.38
C GLU A 196 -17.44 5.20 -5.75
N ALA A 197 -17.06 4.95 -4.49
CA ALA A 197 -17.44 3.74 -3.76
C ALA A 197 -18.96 3.62 -3.61
N ALA A 198 -19.66 4.72 -3.36
CA ALA A 198 -21.12 4.78 -3.28
C ALA A 198 -21.79 4.37 -4.59
N LEU A 199 -21.27 4.83 -5.74
CA LEU A 199 -21.80 4.47 -7.04
C LEU A 199 -21.47 3.03 -7.43
N VAL A 200 -20.25 2.55 -7.18
CA VAL A 200 -19.86 1.15 -7.37
C VAL A 200 -20.72 0.23 -6.50
N HIS A 201 -21.00 0.63 -5.26
CA HIS A 201 -21.84 -0.13 -4.34
C HIS A 201 -23.25 -0.36 -4.92
N GLY A 202 -23.80 0.59 -5.67
CA GLY A 202 -25.11 0.47 -6.32
C GLY A 202 -26.32 0.57 -5.37
N ASP A 203 -26.14 1.09 -4.14
CA ASP A 203 -27.27 1.37 -3.25
C ASP A 203 -27.99 2.65 -3.71
N PRO A 204 -29.33 2.62 -3.92
CA PRO A 204 -30.06 3.80 -4.39
C PRO A 204 -30.01 4.99 -3.44
N GLY A 205 -29.89 4.76 -2.12
CA GLY A 205 -29.76 5.81 -1.12
C GLY A 205 -28.41 6.52 -1.21
N LEU A 206 -27.33 5.76 -1.38
CA LEU A 206 -25.99 6.30 -1.61
C LEU A 206 -25.92 7.07 -2.92
N ARG A 207 -26.48 6.54 -4.02
CA ARG A 207 -26.58 7.27 -5.29
C ARG A 207 -27.29 8.62 -5.13
N ARG A 208 -28.43 8.64 -4.44
CA ARG A 208 -29.17 9.89 -4.17
C ARG A 208 -28.35 10.90 -3.37
N ALA A 209 -27.46 10.45 -2.49
CA ALA A 209 -26.56 11.35 -1.77
C ALA A 209 -25.55 12.01 -2.72
N VAL A 210 -24.98 11.24 -3.67
CA VAL A 210 -24.10 11.78 -4.72
C VAL A 210 -24.86 12.75 -5.63
N GLU A 211 -26.10 12.43 -6.03
CA GLU A 211 -26.97 13.32 -6.81
C GLU A 211 -27.24 14.65 -6.11
N ARG A 212 -27.42 14.65 -4.78
CA ARG A 212 -27.57 15.89 -3.99
C ARG A 212 -26.29 16.72 -4.01
N ILE A 213 -25.12 16.10 -3.85
CA ILE A 213 -23.83 16.79 -3.92
C ILE A 213 -23.65 17.42 -5.31
N ALA A 214 -23.97 16.69 -6.39
CA ALA A 214 -23.89 17.21 -7.75
C ALA A 214 -24.81 18.42 -7.97
N ALA A 215 -26.04 18.39 -7.45
CA ALA A 215 -27.05 19.40 -7.73
C ALA A 215 -27.00 20.65 -6.83
N ASP A 216 -26.42 20.57 -5.63
CA ASP A 216 -26.47 21.64 -4.62
C ASP A 216 -25.08 22.00 -4.06
N SER A 217 -24.64 23.23 -4.32
CA SER A 217 -23.36 23.76 -3.85
C SER A 217 -23.29 23.83 -2.33
N SER A 218 -24.43 24.08 -1.66
CA SER A 218 -24.50 24.08 -0.19
C SER A 218 -24.33 22.66 0.35
N SER A 219 -24.92 21.67 -0.33
CA SER A 219 -24.68 20.27 0.00
C SER A 219 -23.21 19.92 -0.16
N ALA A 220 -22.56 20.25 -1.28
CA ALA A 220 -21.13 20.00 -1.48
C ALA A 220 -20.25 20.69 -0.42
N ALA A 221 -20.48 21.98 -0.15
CA ALA A 221 -19.74 22.75 0.84
C ALA A 221 -19.82 22.14 2.25
N GLN A 222 -21.00 21.67 2.67
CA GLN A 222 -21.20 21.04 3.98
C GLN A 222 -20.41 19.73 4.20
N ARG A 223 -19.92 19.08 3.13
CA ARG A 223 -19.13 17.83 3.23
C ARG A 223 -17.63 18.08 3.15
N LEU A 224 -17.22 19.29 2.78
CA LEU A 224 -15.82 19.65 2.71
C LEU A 224 -15.36 20.21 4.05
N ASP A 225 -14.18 19.77 4.46
CA ASP A 225 -13.46 20.37 5.56
C ASP A 225 -12.89 21.74 5.11
N GLU A 226 -13.22 22.80 5.84
CA GLU A 226 -12.92 24.20 5.45
C GLU A 226 -11.43 24.54 5.61
N GLU A 227 -10.72 23.83 6.48
CA GLU A 227 -9.26 23.99 6.65
C GLU A 227 -8.46 23.56 5.40
N LEU A 228 -9.13 22.91 4.45
CA LEU A 228 -8.56 22.42 3.19
C LEU A 228 -8.85 23.33 1.99
N LEU A 229 -9.65 24.38 2.19
CA LEU A 229 -9.95 25.36 1.15
C LEU A 229 -8.84 26.40 1.14
N VAL A 230 -7.73 26.10 0.46
CA VAL A 230 -6.64 27.08 0.25
C VAL A 230 -7.23 28.30 -0.46
N PRO A 231 -7.21 29.50 0.16
CA PRO A 231 -7.77 30.68 -0.47
C PRO A 231 -6.96 31.04 -1.72
N GLY A 232 -7.56 30.87 -2.90
CA GLY A 232 -7.05 31.45 -4.15
C GLY A 232 -6.88 30.52 -5.35
N ASP A 233 -6.85 29.20 -5.19
CA ASP A 233 -6.39 28.32 -6.30
C ASP A 233 -7.43 27.40 -6.95
N LEU A 234 -8.54 27.02 -6.29
CA LEU A 234 -9.67 26.33 -6.94
C LEU A 234 -10.95 26.46 -6.10
N ASP A 235 -12.09 26.70 -6.75
CA ASP A 235 -13.40 26.55 -6.13
C ASP A 235 -13.68 25.05 -5.93
N MET A 236 -13.23 24.52 -4.78
CA MET A 236 -13.37 23.10 -4.45
C MET A 236 -14.83 22.65 -4.36
N VAL A 237 -15.76 23.57 -4.06
CA VAL A 237 -17.19 23.28 -4.08
C VAL A 237 -17.61 23.01 -5.52
N ALA A 238 -17.34 23.94 -6.44
CA ALA A 238 -17.65 23.77 -7.85
C ALA A 238 -16.98 22.53 -8.45
N PHE A 239 -15.71 22.27 -8.10
CA PHE A 239 -14.97 21.10 -8.55
C PHE A 239 -15.59 19.79 -8.04
N THR A 240 -16.01 19.75 -6.77
CA THR A 240 -16.71 18.59 -6.18
C THR A 240 -18.03 18.31 -6.88
N GLN A 241 -18.82 19.36 -7.19
CA GLN A 241 -20.09 19.21 -7.92
C GLN A 241 -19.89 18.71 -9.35
N ALA A 242 -18.91 19.29 -10.06
CA ALA A 242 -18.56 18.88 -11.41
C ALA A 242 -18.15 17.41 -11.44
N TYR A 243 -17.25 17.01 -10.54
CA TYR A 243 -16.81 15.63 -10.42
C TYR A 243 -17.95 14.66 -10.06
N ALA A 244 -18.83 15.02 -9.13
CA ALA A 244 -20.02 14.22 -8.81
C ALA A 244 -20.94 14.03 -10.04
N SER A 245 -21.09 15.07 -10.86
CA SER A 245 -21.87 15.03 -12.10
C SER A 245 -21.24 14.12 -13.16
N GLU A 246 -19.92 14.21 -13.35
CA GLU A 246 -19.16 13.34 -14.26
C GLU A 246 -19.26 11.85 -13.85
N LEU A 247 -19.15 11.59 -12.55
CA LEU A 247 -19.34 10.24 -12.01
C LEU A 247 -20.74 9.68 -12.30
N LEU A 248 -21.79 10.50 -12.11
CA LEU A 248 -23.17 10.11 -12.37
C LEU A 248 -23.47 9.89 -13.86
N ALA A 249 -22.76 10.60 -14.74
CA ALA A 249 -22.81 10.41 -16.20
C ALA A 249 -22.08 9.13 -16.66
N GLY A 250 -21.25 8.53 -15.80
CA GLY A 250 -20.48 7.33 -16.10
C GLY A 250 -19.18 7.61 -16.86
N GLU A 251 -18.73 8.86 -16.92
CA GLU A 251 -17.63 9.30 -17.80
C GLU A 251 -16.23 9.27 -17.11
N GLY A 252 -16.12 8.99 -15.80
CA GLY A 252 -14.86 9.28 -15.07
C GLY A 252 -14.27 8.28 -14.06
N GLY A 253 -15.00 7.30 -13.51
CA GLY A 253 -14.56 6.71 -12.23
C GLY A 253 -14.09 5.26 -12.27
N ILE A 254 -14.94 4.34 -12.71
CA ILE A 254 -14.85 2.94 -12.23
C ILE A 254 -13.80 2.12 -13.00
N ALA A 255 -13.57 2.41 -14.28
CA ALA A 255 -12.65 1.65 -15.12
C ALA A 255 -11.16 1.84 -14.73
N ARG A 256 -10.81 2.95 -14.06
CA ARG A 256 -9.43 3.28 -13.71
C ARG A 256 -8.87 2.47 -12.54
N TRP A 257 -9.74 1.80 -11.80
CA TRP A 257 -9.41 1.15 -10.53
C TRP A 257 -9.24 -0.37 -10.62
N ARG A 258 -9.27 -0.95 -11.82
CA ARG A 258 -8.91 -2.37 -11.98
C ARG A 258 -7.45 -2.56 -11.64
N LYS A 259 -7.18 -3.45 -10.68
CA LYS A 259 -5.80 -3.82 -10.33
C LYS A 259 -5.06 -4.36 -11.55
N SER A 260 -3.84 -3.86 -11.72
CA SER A 260 -2.82 -4.58 -12.48
C SER A 260 -2.32 -5.68 -11.56
N ASP A 261 -2.66 -6.95 -11.81
CA ASP A 261 -2.20 -8.05 -10.97
C ASP A 261 -0.98 -8.74 -11.62
N PRO A 262 0.25 -8.36 -11.28
CA PRO A 262 1.41 -9.19 -11.59
C PRO A 262 1.39 -10.34 -10.57
N GLY A 263 0.68 -11.41 -10.90
CA GLY A 263 0.75 -12.65 -10.11
C GLY A 263 2.20 -13.08 -9.89
N CYS A 264 2.45 -13.88 -8.85
CA CYS A 264 3.76 -14.50 -8.64
C CYS A 264 4.07 -15.47 -9.78
N THR A 265 4.62 -14.99 -10.90
CA THR A 265 5.24 -15.87 -11.90
C THR A 265 6.54 -16.37 -11.29
N VAL A 266 6.47 -17.50 -10.60
CA VAL A 266 7.65 -18.26 -10.23
C VAL A 266 8.33 -18.61 -11.56
N GLY A 267 9.49 -18.02 -11.81
CA GLY A 267 10.34 -18.43 -12.92
C GLY A 267 10.69 -19.90 -12.71
N GLY A 268 9.90 -20.79 -13.32
CA GLY A 268 10.21 -22.21 -13.42
C GLY A 268 11.47 -22.33 -14.24
N GLY A 269 12.61 -22.32 -13.55
CA GLY A 269 13.84 -22.86 -14.10
C GLY A 269 13.67 -24.37 -14.19
N GLU A 270 13.20 -24.85 -15.34
CA GLU A 270 13.42 -26.24 -15.71
C GLU A 270 14.93 -26.44 -15.83
N GLY A 271 15.45 -27.34 -15.00
CA GLY A 271 16.83 -27.83 -15.05
C GLY A 271 16.99 -28.97 -16.05
#